data_AF-A0A2U1QDZ9-F1
#
_entry.id   AF-A0A2U1QDZ9-F1
#
_cell.length_a   1.000
_cell.length_b   1.000
_cell.length_c   1.000
_cell.angle_alpha   90.00
_cell.angle_beta   90.00
_cell.angle_gamma   90.00
#
_symmetry.space_group_name_H-M   'P 1'
#
loop_
_entity.id
_entity.type
_entity.pdbx_description
1 polymer ?
#
loop_
_entity_poly.entity_id
_entity_poly.type
_entity_poly.pdbx_seq_one_letter_code
_entity_poly.pdbx_strand_id
1 'polypeptide(L)'
;MGCSRFQYFSFVVSSVKVKAGLHQVSDSWDSIVNGISPFANKRSINSIVVRLVLAASAYYVWQERNSRLFKQTKRTKEQLVDTIMAIVRLKLLSVRFKKLSRVESVMDEWDLPTSLMHNHVAR
;
A
#
# COMPACT_ATOMS: atom_id res chain seq x y z
N MET A 1 12.53 12.65 -25.53
CA MET A 1 12.87 11.57 -24.58
C MET A 1 12.62 12.05 -23.16
N GLY A 2 11.41 11.88 -22.64
CA GLY A 2 11.03 12.45 -21.36
C GLY A 2 9.60 12.08 -20.96
N CYS A 3 9.29 10.79 -20.91
CA CYS A 3 7.96 10.33 -20.49
C CYS A 3 8.02 8.92 -19.88
N SER A 4 8.96 8.69 -18.95
CA SER A 4 9.05 7.40 -18.23
C SER A 4 9.11 7.58 -16.71
N ARG A 5 9.28 8.81 -16.21
CA ARG A 5 9.46 9.10 -14.77
C ARG A 5 8.15 9.12 -13.98
N PHE A 6 7.08 9.70 -14.51
CA PHE A 6 5.79 9.78 -13.81
C PHE A 6 4.94 8.52 -13.96
N GLN A 7 5.14 7.76 -15.04
CA GLN A 7 4.33 6.57 -15.35
C GLN A 7 4.59 5.38 -14.43
N TYR A 8 5.75 5.33 -13.76
CA TYR A 8 6.07 4.26 -12.81
C TYR A 8 5.37 4.45 -11.47
N PHE A 9 5.40 5.69 -10.96
CA PHE A 9 4.75 6.01 -9.69
C PHE A 9 3.23 5.96 -9.84
N SER A 10 2.68 6.53 -10.92
CA SER A 10 1.25 6.42 -11.21
C SER A 10 0.84 4.96 -11.35
N PHE A 11 1.54 4.13 -12.14
CA PHE A 11 1.22 2.71 -12.27
C PHE A 11 1.22 1.97 -10.93
N VAL A 12 2.27 2.14 -10.11
CA VAL A 12 2.36 1.49 -8.80
C VAL A 12 1.21 1.94 -7.90
N VAL A 13 0.96 3.25 -7.80
CA VAL A 13 -0.12 3.75 -6.95
C VAL A 13 -1.50 3.35 -7.49
N SER A 14 -1.69 3.31 -8.82
CA SER A 14 -2.91 2.84 -9.48
C SER A 14 -3.16 1.35 -9.29
N SER A 15 -2.11 0.52 -9.24
CA SER A 15 -2.24 -0.91 -8.95
C SER A 15 -2.56 -1.14 -7.48
N VAL A 16 -1.94 -0.38 -6.57
CA VAL A 16 -2.09 -0.61 -5.13
C VAL A 16 -3.31 0.12 -4.53
N LYS A 17 -3.82 1.19 -5.16
CA LYS A 17 -5.07 1.88 -4.73
C LYS A 17 -6.28 0.94 -4.76
N VAL A 18 -6.30 -0.03 -5.69
CA VAL A 18 -7.37 -1.03 -5.80
C VAL A 18 -7.43 -1.86 -4.51
N LYS A 19 -6.27 -2.39 -4.10
CA LYS A 19 -6.06 -3.18 -2.86
C LYS A 19 -6.20 -2.38 -1.56
N ALA A 20 -6.22 -1.06 -1.65
CA ALA A 20 -6.44 -0.16 -0.52
C ALA A 20 -7.91 0.32 -0.44
N GLY A 21 -8.79 -0.19 -1.30
CA GLY A 21 -10.21 0.22 -1.36
C GLY A 21 -10.44 1.59 -1.99
N LEU A 22 -9.44 2.18 -2.66
CA LEU A 22 -9.47 3.51 -3.28
C LEU A 22 -9.70 3.44 -4.81
N HIS A 23 -10.39 2.40 -5.29
CA HIS A 23 -10.60 2.13 -6.71
C HIS A 23 -11.28 3.28 -7.48
N GLN A 24 -12.09 4.11 -6.81
CA GLN A 24 -12.81 5.25 -7.40
C GLN A 24 -11.95 6.52 -7.56
N VAL A 25 -10.74 6.54 -7.02
CA VAL A 25 -9.86 7.72 -7.08
C VAL A 25 -9.17 7.77 -8.44
N SER A 26 -9.19 8.93 -9.11
CA SER A 26 -8.51 9.11 -10.40
C SER A 26 -6.99 8.94 -10.27
N ASP A 27 -6.32 8.61 -11.37
CA ASP A 27 -4.86 8.37 -11.40
C ASP A 27 -4.01 9.64 -11.34
N SER A 28 -4.64 10.82 -11.28
CA SER A 28 -3.90 12.07 -11.07
C SER A 28 -3.34 12.13 -9.66
N TRP A 29 -2.12 12.64 -9.53
CA TRP A 29 -1.45 12.76 -8.24
C TRP A 29 -2.28 13.57 -7.24
N ASP A 30 -2.88 14.67 -7.67
CA ASP A 30 -3.76 15.49 -6.83
C ASP A 30 -4.98 14.72 -6.33
N SER A 31 -5.61 13.90 -7.18
CA SER A 31 -6.73 13.06 -6.75
C SER A 31 -6.29 11.98 -5.77
N ILE A 32 -5.13 11.37 -5.99
CA ILE A 32 -4.55 10.37 -5.08
C ILE A 32 -4.31 11.01 -3.71
N VAL A 33 -3.64 12.17 -3.66
CA VAL A 33 -3.34 12.87 -2.40
C VAL A 33 -4.63 13.27 -1.69
N ASN A 34 -5.60 13.83 -2.42
CA ASN A 34 -6.91 14.22 -1.87
C ASN A 34 -7.71 13.00 -1.38
N GLY A 35 -7.63 11.87 -2.08
CA GLY A 35 -8.27 10.62 -1.69
C GLY A 35 -7.64 9.97 -0.45
N ILE A 36 -6.33 10.18 -0.24
CA ILE A 36 -5.59 9.64 0.92
C ILE A 36 -5.67 10.55 2.15
N SER A 37 -5.82 11.87 1.96
CA SER A 37 -5.88 12.86 3.04
C SER A 37 -6.84 12.49 4.19
N PRO A 38 -8.08 12.00 3.92
CA PRO A 38 -9.01 11.56 4.97
C PRO A 38 -8.51 10.39 5.83
N PHE A 39 -7.51 9.64 5.36
CA PHE A 39 -6.93 8.50 6.06
C PHE A 39 -5.73 8.88 6.91
N ALA A 40 -5.05 10.00 6.64
CA ALA A 40 -3.77 10.36 7.26
C ALA A 40 -3.75 10.25 8.79
N ASN A 41 -4.82 10.69 9.46
CA ASN A 41 -4.92 10.74 10.93
C ASN A 41 -5.85 9.67 11.54
N LYS A 42 -6.48 8.82 10.71
CA LYS A 42 -7.42 7.80 11.20
C LYS A 42 -6.67 6.56 11.72
N ARG A 43 -7.22 5.89 12.73
CA ARG A 43 -6.70 4.61 13.27
C ARG A 43 -7.44 3.37 12.75
N SER A 44 -8.20 3.50 11.67
CA SER A 44 -8.88 2.36 11.04
C SER A 44 -7.88 1.48 10.29
N ILE A 45 -8.23 0.20 10.11
CA ILE A 45 -7.42 -0.74 9.32
C ILE A 45 -7.18 -0.23 7.89
N ASN A 46 -8.21 0.33 7.24
CA ASN A 46 -8.08 0.91 5.90
C ASN A 46 -7.08 2.08 5.89
N SER A 47 -7.07 2.92 6.94
CA SER A 47 -6.07 3.99 7.06
C SER A 47 -4.66 3.43 7.19
N ILE A 48 -4.49 2.38 8.00
CA ILE A 48 -3.19 1.71 8.16
C ILE A 48 -2.72 1.17 6.80
N VAL A 49 -3.58 0.45 6.09
CA VAL A 49 -3.28 -0.09 4.75
C VAL A 49 -2.88 1.03 3.79
N VAL A 50 -3.70 2.07 3.65
CA VAL A 50 -3.43 3.21 2.75
C VAL A 50 -2.08 3.86 3.07
N ARG A 51 -1.77 4.10 4.34
CA ARG A 51 -0.50 4.71 4.75
C ARG A 51 0.69 3.80 4.49
N LEU A 52 0.56 2.50 4.75
CA LEU A 52 1.60 1.51 4.47
C LEU A 52 1.90 1.42 2.98
N VAL A 53 0.85 1.37 2.15
CA VAL A 53 0.93 1.37 0.69
C VAL A 53 1.67 2.60 0.19
N LEU A 54 1.27 3.79 0.65
CA LEU A 54 1.87 5.04 0.20
C LEU A 54 3.35 5.11 0.60
N ALA A 55 3.66 4.77 1.84
CA ALA A 55 5.03 4.78 2.36
C ALA A 55 5.93 3.77 1.61
N ALA A 56 5.46 2.54 1.41
CA ALA A 56 6.18 1.51 0.67
C ALA A 56 6.39 1.93 -0.79
N SER A 57 5.35 2.43 -1.45
CA SER A 57 5.44 2.91 -2.84
C SER A 57 6.46 4.02 -2.99
N ALA A 58 6.41 5.04 -2.14
CA ALA A 58 7.38 6.14 -2.16
C ALA A 58 8.82 5.63 -1.97
N TYR A 59 9.03 4.75 -0.98
CA TYR A 59 10.35 4.21 -0.69
C TYR A 59 10.91 3.36 -1.84
N TYR A 60 10.14 2.41 -2.35
CA TYR A 60 10.62 1.47 -3.36
C TYR A 60 10.78 2.13 -4.74
N VAL A 61 9.96 3.13 -5.08
CA VAL A 61 10.17 3.96 -6.27
C VAL A 61 11.46 4.77 -6.15
N TRP A 62 11.72 5.37 -4.99
CA TRP A 62 12.99 6.05 -4.73
C TRP A 62 14.18 5.10 -4.80
N GLN A 63 14.07 3.91 -4.18
CA GLN A 63 15.11 2.88 -4.20
C GLN A 63 15.43 2.44 -5.62
N GLU A 64 14.42 2.18 -6.45
CA GLU A 64 14.58 1.77 -7.84
C GLU A 64 15.30 2.85 -8.65
N ARG A 65 14.95 4.13 -8.45
CA ARG A 65 15.62 5.25 -9.10
C ARG A 65 17.11 5.30 -8.74
N ASN A 66 17.45 5.09 -7.47
CA ASN A 66 18.85 5.06 -7.04
C ASN A 66 19.59 3.82 -7.56
N SER A 67 18.95 2.65 -7.58
CA SER A 67 19.57 1.43 -8.11
C SER A 67 19.93 1.58 -9.59
N ARG A 68 19.10 2.28 -10.37
CA ARG A 68 19.39 2.57 -11.79
C ARG A 68 20.56 3.51 -11.98
N LEU A 69 20.75 4.48 -11.08
CA LEU A 69 21.84 5.45 -11.14
C LEU A 69 23.18 4.83 -10.70
N PHE A 70 23.16 3.96 -9.68
CA PHE A 70 24.39 3.54 -8.99
C PHE A 70 24.72 2.06 -9.11
N LYS A 71 23.77 1.20 -9.50
CA LYS A 71 23.96 -0.28 -9.50
C LYS A 71 23.70 -0.93 -10.85
N GLN A 72 23.25 -0.17 -11.87
CA GLN A 72 22.84 -0.65 -13.21
C GLN A 72 21.82 -1.81 -13.24
N THR A 73 21.28 -2.22 -12.10
CA THR A 73 20.19 -3.19 -11.97
C THR A 73 18.85 -2.54 -12.31
N LYS A 74 17.96 -3.25 -13.01
CA LYS A 74 16.60 -2.79 -13.31
C LYS A 74 15.61 -3.85 -12.88
N ARG A 75 14.66 -3.50 -12.02
CA ARG A 75 13.44 -4.30 -11.82
C ARG A 75 12.39 -3.89 -12.85
N THR A 76 11.52 -4.82 -13.21
CA THR A 76 10.32 -4.48 -13.98
C THR A 76 9.30 -3.77 -13.07
N LYS A 77 8.27 -3.15 -13.67
CA LYS A 77 7.21 -2.48 -12.90
C LYS A 77 6.46 -3.48 -12.02
N GLU A 78 6.24 -4.67 -12.56
CA GLU A 78 5.51 -5.78 -11.95
C GLU A 78 6.27 -6.27 -10.73
N GLN A 79 7.58 -6.53 -10.87
CA GLN A 79 8.45 -6.91 -9.74
C GLN A 79 8.45 -5.87 -8.61
N LEU A 80 8.39 -4.57 -8.97
CA LEU A 80 8.33 -3.50 -7.99
C LEU A 80 6.99 -3.50 -7.24
N VAL A 81 5.88 -3.68 -7.96
CA VAL A 81 4.54 -3.81 -7.38
C VAL A 81 4.49 -5.02 -6.45
N ASP A 82 4.97 -6.19 -6.89
CA ASP A 82 5.00 -7.41 -6.07
C ASP A 82 5.81 -7.22 -4.79
N THR A 83 6.96 -6.55 -4.90
CA THR A 83 7.81 -6.21 -3.74
C THR A 83 7.05 -5.32 -2.75
N ILE A 84 6.35 -4.30 -3.24
CA ILE A 84 5.56 -3.38 -2.40
C ILE A 84 4.42 -4.15 -1.72
N MET A 85 3.68 -4.97 -2.47
CA MET A 85 2.57 -5.77 -1.95
C MET A 85 3.03 -6.74 -0.87
N ALA A 86 4.16 -7.43 -1.09
CA ALA A 86 4.76 -8.34 -0.12
C ALA A 86 5.15 -7.60 1.18
N ILE A 87 5.77 -6.42 1.06
CA ILE A 87 6.18 -5.63 2.23
C ILE A 87 4.98 -5.11 3.01
N VAL A 88 3.93 -4.64 2.33
CA VAL A 88 2.70 -4.22 3.00
C VAL A 88 2.06 -5.39 3.73
N ARG A 89 1.94 -6.56 3.09
CA ARG A 89 1.43 -7.78 3.72
C ARG A 89 2.24 -8.18 4.95
N LEU A 90 3.57 -8.20 4.85
CA LEU A 90 4.45 -8.51 5.98
C LEU A 90 4.26 -7.53 7.15
N LYS A 91 4.11 -6.24 6.86
CA LYS A 91 3.80 -5.24 7.90
C LYS A 91 2.42 -5.43 8.51
N LEU A 92 1.41 -5.84 7.73
CA LEU A 92 0.08 -6.16 8.25
C LEU A 92 0.11 -7.41 9.14
N LEU A 93 0.91 -8.43 8.79
CA LEU A 93 1.11 -9.63 9.62
C LEU A 93 1.70 -9.31 11.00
N SER A 94 2.47 -8.22 11.14
CA SER A 94 3.03 -7.79 12.42
C SER A 94 2.04 -6.98 13.28
N VAL A 95 0.83 -6.71 12.79
CA VAL A 95 -0.19 -5.91 13.50
C VAL A 95 -1.24 -6.84 14.11
N ARG A 96 -1.60 -6.59 15.36
CA ARG A 96 -2.74 -7.24 16.03
C ARG A 96 -4.00 -6.43 15.73
N PHE A 97 -5.03 -7.09 15.22
CA PHE A 97 -6.29 -6.43 14.87
C PHE A 97 -7.40 -6.75 15.86
N LYS A 98 -8.28 -5.78 16.12
CA LYS A 98 -9.51 -6.02 16.88
C LYS A 98 -10.50 -6.78 16.00
N LYS A 99 -11.20 -7.77 16.56
CA LYS A 99 -12.23 -8.49 15.81
C LYS A 99 -13.42 -7.57 15.47
N LEU A 100 -13.56 -7.22 14.20
CA LEU A 100 -14.59 -6.36 13.63
C LEU A 100 -14.88 -6.82 12.20
N SER A 101 -16.13 -6.76 11.74
CA SER A 101 -16.50 -7.16 10.36
C SER A 101 -15.67 -6.46 9.27
N ARG A 102 -15.40 -5.17 9.47
CA ARG A 102 -14.54 -4.36 8.57
C ARG A 102 -13.09 -4.83 8.53
N VAL A 103 -12.60 -5.44 9.62
CA VAL A 103 -11.25 -6.00 9.68
C VAL A 103 -11.22 -7.34 8.98
N GLU A 104 -12.25 -8.18 9.13
CA GLU A 104 -12.35 -9.48 8.45
C GLU A 104 -12.29 -9.34 6.93
N SER A 105 -13.00 -8.36 6.36
CA SER A 105 -12.94 -8.07 4.92
C SER A 105 -11.53 -7.70 4.43
N VAL A 106 -10.77 -6.92 5.21
CA VAL A 106 -9.39 -6.56 4.84
C VAL A 106 -8.44 -7.74 5.04
N MET A 107 -8.70 -8.59 6.04
CA MET A 107 -7.90 -9.81 6.24
C MET A 107 -8.06 -10.77 5.07
N ASP A 108 -9.28 -10.93 4.55
CA ASP A 108 -9.53 -11.72 3.34
C ASP A 108 -8.84 -11.10 2.12
N GLU A 109 -9.03 -9.79 1.89
CA GLU A 109 -8.44 -9.08 0.75
C GLU A 109 -6.89 -9.14 0.73
N TRP A 110 -6.26 -9.17 1.90
CA TRP A 110 -4.80 -9.25 2.07
C TRP A 110 -4.29 -10.66 2.38
N ASP A 111 -5.17 -11.67 2.38
CA ASP A 111 -4.87 -13.07 2.65
C ASP A 111 -4.09 -13.23 3.99
N LEU A 112 -4.61 -12.61 5.04
CA LEU A 112 -4.04 -12.60 6.38
C LEU A 112 -4.69 -13.67 7.26
N PRO A 113 -3.92 -14.39 8.10
CA PRO A 113 -4.47 -15.42 8.95
C PRO A 113 -5.36 -14.81 10.05
N THR A 114 -6.53 -15.40 10.25
CA THR A 114 -7.54 -14.97 11.26
C THR A 114 -7.01 -14.98 12.70
N SER A 115 -5.92 -15.71 12.97
CA SER A 115 -5.21 -15.73 14.26
C SER A 115 -4.65 -14.36 14.69
N LEU A 116 -4.54 -13.39 13.78
CA LEU A 116 -4.13 -12.02 14.09
C LEU A 116 -5.24 -11.18 14.76
N MET A 117 -6.49 -11.68 14.74
CA MET A 117 -7.61 -11.03 15.41
C MET A 117 -7.67 -11.41 16.89
N HIS A 118 -8.00 -10.44 17.73
CA HIS A 118 -8.33 -10.70 19.14
C HIS A 118 -9.72 -10.15 19.48
N ASN A 119 -10.42 -10.87 20.35
CA ASN A 119 -11.66 -10.41 20.95
C ASN A 119 -11.37 -9.29 21.96
N HIS A 120 -12.32 -8.39 22.12
CA HIS A 120 -12.25 -7.36 23.14
C HIS A 120 -12.28 -8.01 24.52
N VAL A 121 -11.17 -7.98 25.25
CA VAL A 121 -11.21 -8.20 26.71
C VAL A 121 -11.72 -6.89 27.30
N ALA A 122 -12.97 -6.90 27.80
CA ALA A 122 -13.47 -5.81 28.62
C ALA A 122 -12.53 -5.65 29.83
N ARG A 123 -11.88 -4.50 29.93
CA ARG A 123 -11.34 -3.99 31.19
C ARG A 123 -12.35 -3.00 31.75
#